data_AF-A0AAW8ANU3-F1
#
_entry.id   AF-A0AAW8ANU3-F1
#
_cell.length_a   1.000
_cell.length_b   1.000
_cell.length_c   1.000
_cell.angle_alpha   90.00
_cell.angle_beta   90.00
_cell.angle_gamma   90.00
#
_symmetry.space_group_name_H-M   'P 1'
#
loop_
_entity.id
_entity.type
_entity.pdbx_description
1 polymer ?
#
loop_
_entity_poly.entity_id
_entity_poly.type
_entity_poly.pdbx_seq_one_letter_code
_entity_poly.pdbx_strand_id
1 'polypeptide(L)'
;LQPDYVETVARAHEEAGFDRALVAFHSNSPDSTLIASHAASVTQKLQFLIAHRPGFSQPTLAARQFTTLDVFNGGRTAVHIITGGDDRE
;
A
#
# COMPACT_ATOMS: atom_id res chain seq x y z
N LEU A 1 2.95 -2.76 -15.28
CA LEU A 1 2.37 -1.74 -14.38
C LEU A 1 1.44 -0.86 -15.19
N GLN A 2 0.21 -0.61 -14.74
CA GLN A 2 -0.81 0.19 -15.44
C GLN A 2 -1.37 1.27 -14.49
N PRO A 3 -0.83 2.50 -14.50
CA PRO A 3 -1.23 3.56 -13.57
C PRO A 3 -2.73 3.89 -13.63
N ASP A 4 -3.29 4.03 -14.84
CA ASP A 4 -4.72 4.34 -15.04
C ASP A 4 -5.66 3.29 -14.43
N TYR A 5 -5.24 2.02 -14.43
CA TYR A 5 -5.99 0.94 -13.80
C TYR A 5 -6.00 1.09 -12.27
N VAL A 6 -4.86 1.44 -11.66
CA VAL A 6 -4.77 1.70 -10.23
C VAL A 6 -5.68 2.87 -9.84
N GLU A 7 -5.70 3.94 -10.63
CA GLU A 7 -6.59 5.09 -10.38
C GLU A 7 -8.05 4.72 -10.45
N THR A 8 -8.44 4.01 -11.51
CA THR A 8 -9.83 3.56 -11.74
C THR A 8 -10.31 2.71 -10.58
N VAL A 9 -9.50 1.73 -10.16
CA VAL A 9 -9.85 0.82 -9.06
C VAL A 9 -9.87 1.55 -7.72
N ALA A 10 -8.92 2.45 -7.45
CA ALA A 10 -8.88 3.21 -6.20
C ALA A 10 -10.10 4.12 -6.04
N ARG A 11 -10.49 4.84 -7.10
CA ARG A 11 -11.70 5.68 -7.10
C ARG A 11 -12.96 4.84 -6.92
N ALA A 12 -13.04 3.70 -7.60
CA ALA A 12 -14.18 2.78 -7.46
C ALA A 12 -14.35 2.28 -6.01
N HIS A 13 -13.25 1.93 -5.32
CA HIS A 13 -13.30 1.54 -3.90
C HIS A 13 -13.76 2.70 -3.00
N GLU A 14 -13.25 3.90 -3.24
CA GLU A 14 -13.65 5.11 -2.49
C GLU A 14 -15.14 5.43 -2.67
N GLU A 15 -15.62 5.43 -3.91
CA GLU A 15 -17.03 5.69 -4.25
C GLU A 15 -17.98 4.62 -3.71
N ALA A 16 -17.52 3.36 -3.68
CA ALA A 16 -18.24 2.26 -3.06
C ALA A 16 -18.23 2.30 -1.53
N GLY A 17 -17.52 3.24 -0.91
CA GLY A 17 -17.51 3.44 0.54
C GLY A 17 -16.61 2.47 1.31
N PHE A 18 -15.58 1.91 0.67
CA PHE A 18 -14.61 1.07 1.38
C PHE A 18 -13.78 1.91 2.36
N ASP A 19 -13.64 1.42 3.60
CA ASP A 19 -12.79 2.07 4.59
C ASP A 19 -11.31 1.98 4.20
N ARG A 20 -10.87 0.78 3.79
CA ARG A 20 -9.46 0.45 3.48
C ARG A 20 -9.35 -0.46 2.27
N ALA A 21 -8.36 -0.22 1.42
CA ALA A 21 -7.92 -1.14 0.38
C ALA A 21 -6.58 -1.79 0.77
N LEU A 22 -6.49 -3.12 0.63
CA LEU A 22 -5.25 -3.87 0.83
C LEU A 22 -4.37 -3.73 -0.42
N VAL A 23 -3.13 -3.26 -0.23
CA VAL A 23 -2.10 -3.31 -1.26
C VAL A 23 -1.17 -4.48 -0.95
N ALA A 24 -1.31 -5.54 -1.74
CA ALA A 24 -0.58 -6.79 -1.55
C ALA A 24 0.93 -6.62 -1.81
N PHE A 25 1.71 -7.56 -1.26
CA PHE A 25 3.15 -7.65 -1.42
C PHE A 25 3.51 -9.06 -1.89
N HIS A 26 4.29 -9.15 -2.97
CA HIS A 26 4.94 -10.38 -3.47
C HIS A 26 6.32 -10.03 -4.04
N SER A 27 7.22 -11.01 -4.13
CA SER A 27 8.59 -10.78 -4.64
C SER A 27 8.61 -10.36 -6.11
N ASN A 28 7.58 -10.75 -6.87
CA ASN A 28 7.41 -10.45 -8.29
C ASN A 28 6.40 -9.32 -8.57
N SER A 29 5.84 -8.70 -7.53
CA SER A 29 4.92 -7.56 -7.69
C SER A 29 5.66 -6.23 -7.64
N PRO A 30 5.12 -5.16 -8.26
CA PRO A 30 5.63 -3.81 -8.04
C PRO A 30 5.52 -3.39 -6.56
N ASP A 31 6.32 -2.41 -6.15
CA ASP A 31 6.38 -1.93 -4.77
C ASP A 31 5.02 -1.43 -4.28
N SER A 32 4.57 -1.97 -3.14
CA SER A 32 3.24 -1.71 -2.57
C SER A 32 3.10 -0.28 -2.07
N THR A 33 4.17 0.35 -1.56
CA THR A 33 4.11 1.73 -1.08
C THR A 33 4.03 2.73 -2.22
N LEU A 34 4.66 2.45 -3.37
CA LEU A 34 4.55 3.29 -4.56
C LEU A 34 3.17 3.18 -5.21
N ILE A 35 2.59 1.97 -5.28
CA ILE A 35 1.21 1.79 -5.72
C ILE A 35 0.26 2.56 -4.80
N ALA A 36 0.43 2.45 -3.49
CA ALA A 36 -0.40 3.15 -2.51
C ALA A 36 -0.23 4.68 -2.58
N SER A 37 1.00 5.17 -2.80
CA SER A 37 1.26 6.61 -2.99
C SER A 37 0.52 7.16 -4.21
N HIS A 38 0.55 6.44 -5.33
CA HIS A 38 -0.18 6.82 -6.54
C HIS A 38 -1.69 6.82 -6.31
N ALA A 39 -2.24 5.73 -5.76
CA ALA A 39 -3.66 5.63 -5.44
C ALA A 39 -4.13 6.69 -4.43
N ALA A 40 -3.30 7.02 -3.45
CA ALA A 40 -3.56 8.08 -2.47
C ALA A 40 -3.62 9.46 -3.11
N SER A 41 -2.83 9.71 -4.15
CA SER A 41 -2.82 11.01 -4.84
C SER A 41 -4.12 11.33 -5.59
N VAL A 42 -4.89 10.29 -5.95
CA VAL A 42 -6.15 10.41 -6.69
C VAL A 42 -7.41 10.19 -5.85
N THR A 43 -7.26 9.81 -4.58
CA THR A 43 -8.36 9.56 -3.62
C THR A 43 -8.30 10.54 -2.45
N GLN A 44 -9.40 10.77 -1.75
CA GLN A 44 -9.47 11.75 -0.65
C GLN A 44 -9.75 11.13 0.72
N LYS A 45 -10.41 9.97 0.77
CA LYS A 45 -10.92 9.31 1.98
C LYS A 45 -10.45 7.87 2.12
N LEU A 46 -10.26 7.16 1.00
CA LEU A 46 -9.83 5.77 1.01
C LEU A 46 -8.51 5.61 1.77
N GLN A 47 -8.46 4.66 2.70
CA GLN A 47 -7.26 4.34 3.44
C GLN A 47 -6.55 3.13 2.82
N PHE A 48 -5.26 3.01 3.08
CA PHE A 48 -4.39 2.00 2.48
C PHE A 48 -3.82 1.09 3.55
N LEU A 49 -4.10 -0.20 3.43
CA LEU A 49 -3.51 -1.24 4.26
C LEU A 49 -2.35 -1.86 3.49
N ILE A 50 -1.11 -1.55 3.86
CA ILE A 50 0.08 -1.97 3.14
C ILE A 50 0.56 -3.31 3.69
N ALA A 51 0.63 -4.33 2.84
CA ALA A 51 1.26 -5.58 3.22
C ALA A 51 2.77 -5.37 3.39
N HIS A 52 3.29 -5.74 4.57
CA HIS A 52 4.70 -5.68 4.89
C HIS A 52 5.17 -7.05 5.40
N ARG A 53 6.18 -7.61 4.73
CA ARG A 53 6.87 -8.83 5.15
C ARG A 53 8.19 -8.45 5.82
N PRO A 54 8.33 -8.59 7.15
CA PRO A 54 9.58 -8.32 7.84
C PRO A 54 10.72 -9.22 7.31
N GLY A 55 11.96 -8.73 7.40
CA GLY A 55 13.15 -9.48 7.00
C GLY A 55 13.73 -9.14 5.63
N PHE A 56 12.94 -8.53 4.73
CA PHE A 56 13.41 -8.08 3.41
C PHE A 56 13.88 -6.62 3.36
N SER A 57 13.48 -5.82 4.35
CA SER A 57 13.92 -4.44 4.51
C SER A 57 14.33 -4.19 5.95
N GLN A 58 15.31 -3.31 6.16
CA GLN A 58 15.68 -2.88 7.52
C GLN A 58 14.46 -2.25 8.23
N PRO A 59 14.17 -2.61 9.49
CA PRO A 59 13.00 -2.10 10.20
C PRO A 59 12.94 -0.57 10.26
N THR A 60 14.08 0.09 10.44
CA THR A 60 14.17 1.56 10.48
C THR A 60 13.87 2.20 9.13
N LEU A 61 14.21 1.54 8.02
CA LEU A 61 13.87 1.99 6.68
C LEU A 61 12.37 1.85 6.42
N ALA A 62 11.79 0.68 6.71
CA ALA A 62 10.37 0.42 6.55
C ALA A 62 9.52 1.41 7.38
N ALA A 63 9.89 1.63 8.64
CA ALA A 63 9.23 2.61 9.50
C ALA A 63 9.22 4.01 8.88
N ARG A 64 10.39 4.49 8.40
CA ARG A 64 10.47 5.80 7.74
C ARG A 64 9.60 5.87 6.48
N GLN A 65 9.62 4.83 5.65
CA GLN A 65 8.85 4.76 4.41
C GLN A 65 7.34 4.82 4.68
N PHE A 66 6.84 4.04 5.65
CA PHE A 66 5.42 4.06 6.02
C PHE A 66 5.00 5.39 6.64
N THR A 67 5.81 5.97 7.53
CA THR A 67 5.53 7.29 8.10
C THR A 67 5.52 8.38 7.02
N THR A 68 6.45 8.34 6.06
CA THR A 68 6.44 9.28 4.93
C THR A 68 5.15 9.15 4.13
N LEU A 69 4.75 7.93 3.75
CA LEU A 69 3.49 7.71 3.02
C LEU A 69 2.28 8.24 3.82
N ASP A 70 2.24 7.96 5.12
CA ASP A 70 1.15 8.38 6.01
C ASP A 70 1.01 9.90 6.11
N VAL A 71 2.13 10.62 6.27
CA VAL A 71 2.11 12.09 6.29
C VAL A 71 1.65 12.65 4.95
N PHE A 72 2.13 12.08 3.83
CA PHE A 72 1.80 12.59 2.50
C PHE A 72 0.35 12.30 2.10
N ASN A 73 -0.27 11.23 2.59
CA ASN A 73 -1.65 10.90 2.30
C ASN A 73 -2.67 11.37 3.35
N GLY A 74 -2.22 12.07 4.40
CA GLY A 74 -3.10 12.66 5.41
C GLY A 74 -3.55 11.70 6.50
N GLY A 75 -2.70 10.78 6.94
CA GLY A 75 -2.98 9.83 8.02
C GLY A 75 -3.80 8.61 7.56
N ARG A 76 -3.70 8.25 6.27
CA ARG A 76 -4.52 7.21 5.63
C ARG A 76 -3.75 5.90 5.42
N THR A 77 -2.64 5.68 6.12
CA THR A 77 -1.84 4.44 6.01
C THR A 77 -1.97 3.56 7.24
N ALA A 78 -2.13 2.25 7.03
CA ALA A 78 -1.85 1.24 8.05
C ALA A 78 -1.00 0.12 7.47
N VAL A 79 -0.34 -0.62 8.35
CA VAL A 79 0.56 -1.71 7.99
C VAL A 79 -0.09 -3.05 8.36
N HIS A 80 -0.15 -3.97 7.40
CA HIS A 80 -0.51 -5.36 7.61
C HIS A 80 0.76 -6.21 7.63
N ILE A 81 1.19 -6.59 8.83
CA ILE A 81 2.36 -7.43 9.02
C ILE A 81 2.01 -8.88 8.63
N ILE A 82 2.73 -9.43 7.66
CA ILE A 82 2.55 -10.80 7.17
C ILE A 82 3.82 -11.62 7.41
N THR A 83 3.67 -12.81 7.96
CA THR A 83 4.77 -13.74 8.27
C THR A 83 4.80 -14.98 7.37
N GLY A 84 3.74 -15.23 6.59
CA GLY A 84 3.68 -16.32 5.62
C GLY A 84 4.51 -16.04 4.36
N GLY A 85 4.95 -17.11 3.68
CA GLY A 85 5.74 -17.03 2.46
C GLY A 85 5.68 -18.33 1.66
N ASP A 86 6.08 -18.25 0.40
CA ASP A 86 6.29 -19.40 -0.50
C ASP A 86 7.81 -19.67 -0.53
N ASP A 87 8.24 -20.93 -0.40
CA ASP A 87 9.67 -21.29 -0.44
C ASP A 87 10.35 -20.95 -1.78
N ARG A 88 9.56 -20.67 -2.82
CA ARG A 88 10.01 -20.21 -4.14
C ARG A 88 10.21 -18.70 -4.22
N GLU A 89 9.79 -17.95 -3.19
CA GLU A 89 9.97 -16.51 -3.03
C GLU A 89 10.99 -16.16 -1.93
#